data_AF-A0A1G1D240-F1
#
_entry.id   AF-A0A1G1D240-F1
#
_cell.length_a   1.000
_cell.length_b   1.000
_cell.length_c   1.000
_cell.angle_alpha   90.00
_cell.angle_beta   90.00
_cell.angle_gamma   90.00
#
_symmetry.space_group_name_H-M   'P 1'
#
loop_
_entity.id
_entity.type
_entity.pdbx_description
1 polymer ?
#
loop_
_entity_poly.entity_id
_entity_poly.type
_entity_poly.pdbx_seq_one_letter_code
_entity_poly.pdbx_strand_id
1 'polypeptide(L)'
;MIHRGPDDEGVYINHQLQATSHQSKPSVGLGHRRLSIIDLSVSGHQPMCNEDGTIWIVLNGEIYNYIELVKDLKEKGHKFKSNTDTEAIIHLYEEYGEECVKKLRGMFAFTIWDEKEEVLMLARDRPGKKPLLYYYKNGIFCFSSEFSSLLASGLIDKEIDPKAINYYLTFGYIPAPMTIYKNVYKLPPAHILIFKNGQVNIKRYWNLDYTKKIEISEEEAASEVLRLLKEAVKIRLQSDVPLGAFLSGGIDSSTIVALMSQLTGERVKTFSIGFDDKDYSELKYANKVADTFNTEHHEFVVKPNVIEILPVLIDHYGEPYADSSAIPTYYVSRQTKQHVTVALNGDGGDEVFAGYERYQAVLLSEMYQKIPAILRNPLFQTIDNLIPDSFGQKDRLKRIKRFIEGAHLPLSKRYLQWIGMFTEKVRDDMYTDEFLREVPDSDPLSIISKTLNSSNGLSLLDRLLLTDTM
;
A
#
# COMPACT_ATOMS: atom_id res chain seq x y z
N MET A 1 10.02 1.13 -15.55
CA MET A 1 9.36 2.30 -14.93
C MET A 1 8.84 3.38 -15.89
N ILE A 2 9.09 3.36 -17.21
CA ILE A 2 8.51 4.38 -18.14
C ILE A 2 6.97 4.43 -18.01
N HIS A 3 6.33 3.27 -17.81
CA HIS A 3 4.89 3.15 -17.60
C HIS A 3 4.35 3.93 -16.38
N ARG A 4 5.20 4.21 -15.37
CA ARG A 4 4.81 4.99 -14.19
C ARG A 4 4.89 6.50 -14.41
N GLY A 5 5.77 6.93 -15.31
CA GLY A 5 6.10 8.33 -15.54
C GLY A 5 6.49 8.56 -16.99
N PRO A 6 5.50 8.60 -17.90
CA PRO A 6 5.74 8.67 -19.33
C PRO A 6 6.02 10.09 -19.85
N ASP A 7 5.83 11.13 -19.04
CA ASP A 7 5.77 12.51 -19.52
C ASP A 7 7.15 13.20 -19.54
N ASP A 8 8.04 12.84 -18.61
CA ASP A 8 9.38 13.44 -18.48
C ASP A 8 10.38 12.49 -17.79
N GLU A 9 11.67 12.73 -17.97
CA GLU A 9 12.77 11.95 -17.39
C GLU A 9 13.92 12.85 -16.94
N GLY A 10 14.53 12.53 -15.80
CA GLY A 10 15.66 13.31 -15.30
C GLY A 10 16.65 12.46 -14.52
N VAL A 11 17.91 12.91 -14.51
CA VAL A 11 19.02 12.27 -13.80
C VAL A 11 19.90 13.33 -13.16
N TYR A 12 20.25 13.12 -11.90
CA TYR A 12 21.31 13.84 -11.20
C TYR A 12 22.42 12.85 -10.86
N ILE A 13 23.68 13.24 -11.10
CA ILE A 13 24.86 12.47 -10.71
C ILE A 13 25.85 13.45 -10.09
N ASN A 14 26.32 13.18 -8.87
CA ASN A 14 27.45 13.92 -8.32
C ASN A 14 28.74 13.42 -9.00
N HIS A 15 29.38 14.27 -9.80
CA HIS A 15 30.60 13.86 -10.52
C HIS A 15 31.83 14.00 -9.61
N GLN A 16 32.12 12.97 -8.80
CA GLN A 16 33.43 12.81 -8.13
C GLN A 16 34.13 11.49 -8.49
N LEU A 17 34.03 11.06 -9.76
CA LEU A 17 34.78 9.91 -10.29
C LEU A 17 36.29 10.17 -10.49
N GLN A 18 36.81 11.34 -10.13
CA GLN A 18 38.25 11.62 -10.17
C GLN A 18 38.85 11.50 -8.77
N ALA A 19 39.01 10.25 -8.32
CA ALA A 19 39.76 9.94 -7.12
C ALA A 19 41.26 10.19 -7.35
N THR A 20 41.71 11.41 -7.05
CA THR A 20 43.09 11.67 -6.64
C THR A 20 43.08 12.37 -5.29
N SER A 21 43.57 11.65 -4.27
CA SER A 21 43.84 12.07 -2.89
C SER A 21 42.68 12.05 -1.85
N HIS A 22 42.74 11.01 -1.01
CA HIS A 22 42.52 10.93 0.45
C HIS A 22 41.24 11.49 1.13
N GLN A 23 40.28 12.06 0.42
CA GLN A 23 38.91 12.28 0.91
C GLN A 23 37.91 12.02 -0.22
N SER A 24 37.52 10.76 -0.41
CA SER A 24 36.51 10.38 -1.41
C SER A 24 35.11 10.67 -0.86
N LYS A 25 34.44 11.71 -1.35
CA LYS A 25 32.98 11.85 -1.11
C LYS A 25 32.23 10.67 -1.74
N PRO A 26 31.04 10.30 -1.24
CA PRO A 26 30.24 9.25 -1.86
C PRO A 26 29.82 9.62 -3.29
N SER A 27 29.85 8.64 -4.19
CA SER A 27 29.23 8.76 -5.52
C SER A 27 27.73 8.56 -5.41
N VAL A 28 26.95 9.54 -5.86
CA VAL A 28 25.48 9.55 -5.74
C VAL A 28 24.84 9.80 -7.09
N GLY A 29 23.80 9.02 -7.40
CA GLY A 29 22.94 9.22 -8.56
C GLY A 29 21.47 9.13 -8.17
N LEU A 30 20.65 10.04 -8.69
CA LEU A 30 19.20 10.05 -8.56
C LEU A 30 18.59 10.02 -9.96
N GLY A 31 17.57 9.18 -10.19
CA GLY A 31 16.86 9.11 -11.45
C GLY A 31 15.35 9.20 -11.23
N HIS A 32 14.65 9.89 -12.14
CA HIS A 32 13.21 10.09 -12.04
C HIS A 32 12.52 9.89 -13.41
N ARG A 33 11.29 9.37 -13.34
CA ARG A 33 10.33 9.31 -14.44
C ARG A 33 9.06 9.98 -13.94
N ARG A 34 8.59 10.98 -14.66
CA ARG A 34 7.51 11.85 -14.20
C ARG A 34 6.20 11.53 -14.91
N LEU A 35 5.14 11.41 -14.13
CA LEU A 35 3.76 11.61 -14.59
C LEU A 35 3.36 12.99 -14.05
N SER A 36 3.10 13.93 -14.95
CA SER A 36 2.86 15.34 -14.59
C SER A 36 1.40 15.52 -14.18
N ILE A 37 1.15 15.73 -12.88
CA ILE A 37 -0.20 15.90 -12.30
C ILE A 37 -0.39 17.33 -11.77
N ILE A 38 0.58 17.83 -10.98
CA ILE A 38 0.60 19.18 -10.42
C ILE A 38 1.78 19.94 -11.07
N ASP A 39 1.51 21.16 -11.54
CA ASP A 39 2.43 22.04 -12.26
C ASP A 39 3.06 21.36 -13.48
N LEU A 40 2.35 21.39 -14.62
CA LEU A 40 2.79 20.74 -15.87
C LEU A 40 3.99 21.42 -16.55
N SER A 41 4.53 22.48 -15.95
CA SER A 41 5.67 23.20 -16.50
C SER A 41 6.99 22.47 -16.28
N VAL A 42 8.04 22.99 -16.91
CA VAL A 42 9.43 22.57 -16.70
C VAL A 42 9.90 22.79 -15.26
N SER A 43 9.26 23.68 -14.50
CA SER A 43 9.61 23.92 -13.09
C SER A 43 9.29 22.73 -12.20
N GLY A 44 8.42 21.80 -12.62
CA GLY A 44 8.14 20.57 -11.90
C GLY A 44 9.04 19.38 -12.25
N HIS A 45 10.08 19.59 -13.07
CA HIS A 45 11.07 18.57 -13.41
C HIS A 45 11.77 17.99 -12.17
N GLN A 46 12.10 16.70 -12.23
CA GLN A 46 12.82 15.99 -11.17
C GLN A 46 13.95 15.13 -11.75
N PRO A 47 15.08 14.90 -11.03
CA PRO A 47 15.38 15.33 -9.66
C PRO A 47 15.38 16.86 -9.49
N MET A 48 14.72 17.33 -8.44
CA MET A 48 14.55 18.76 -8.16
C MET A 48 15.54 19.19 -7.08
N CYS A 49 16.12 20.38 -7.19
CA CYS A 49 17.02 20.94 -6.18
C CYS A 49 16.51 22.23 -5.55
N ASN A 50 17.04 22.57 -4.37
CA ASN A 50 16.90 23.90 -3.76
C ASN A 50 17.63 25.00 -4.57
N GLU A 51 17.68 26.22 -4.06
CA GLU A 51 18.21 27.39 -4.78
C GLU A 51 19.73 27.34 -5.00
N ASP A 52 20.48 26.73 -4.07
CA ASP A 52 21.94 26.61 -4.16
C ASP A 52 22.41 25.26 -4.72
N GLY A 53 21.47 24.36 -5.06
CA GLY A 53 21.77 23.06 -5.66
C GLY A 53 22.43 22.06 -4.71
N THR A 54 22.29 22.23 -3.39
CA THR A 54 22.93 21.36 -2.38
C THR A 54 22.00 20.30 -1.81
N ILE A 55 20.69 20.45 -2.00
CA ILE A 55 19.68 19.47 -1.61
C ILE A 55 18.92 19.06 -2.87
N TRP A 56 18.85 17.75 -3.13
CA TRP A 56 18.18 17.17 -4.29
C TRP A 56 17.10 16.19 -3.86
N ILE A 57 15.95 16.18 -4.53
CA ILE A 57 14.83 15.29 -4.25
C ILE A 57 14.34 14.56 -5.48
N VAL A 58 13.92 13.31 -5.29
CA VAL A 58 12.99 12.60 -6.17
C VAL A 58 11.76 12.16 -5.37
N LEU A 59 10.57 12.36 -5.93
CA LEU A 59 9.27 12.08 -5.32
C LEU A 59 8.39 11.29 -6.30
N ASN A 60 7.85 10.18 -5.80
CA ASN A 60 6.67 9.51 -6.36
C ASN A 60 5.54 9.67 -5.35
N GLY A 61 4.66 10.64 -5.55
CA GLY A 61 3.70 11.04 -4.53
C GLY A 61 2.90 12.29 -4.86
N GLU A 62 2.01 12.63 -3.93
CA GLU A 62 1.26 13.87 -3.86
C GLU A 62 1.17 14.32 -2.39
N ILE A 63 1.56 15.56 -2.10
CA ILE A 63 1.40 16.18 -0.78
C ILE A 63 0.17 17.09 -0.80
N TYR A 64 -0.97 16.57 -0.36
CA TYR A 64 -2.27 17.23 -0.41
C TYR A 64 -2.36 18.54 0.38
N ASN A 65 -1.50 18.77 1.37
CA ASN A 65 -1.47 20.02 2.13
C ASN A 65 -0.35 20.98 1.70
N TYR A 66 0.26 20.79 0.52
CA TYR A 66 1.41 21.60 0.09
C TYR A 66 1.11 23.09 0.01
N ILE A 67 -0.11 23.51 -0.37
CA ILE A 67 -0.49 24.94 -0.44
C ILE A 67 -0.33 25.63 0.92
N GLU A 68 -0.78 24.97 1.99
CA GLU A 68 -0.65 25.47 3.37
C GLU A 68 0.82 25.52 3.79
N LEU A 69 1.58 24.48 3.44
CA LEU A 69 3.01 24.37 3.75
C LEU A 69 3.84 25.44 3.03
N VAL A 70 3.58 25.67 1.74
CA VAL A 70 4.23 26.73 0.94
C VAL A 70 3.97 28.10 1.53
N LYS A 71 2.75 28.36 2.01
CA LYS A 71 2.44 29.63 2.68
C LYS A 71 3.28 29.83 3.94
N ASP A 72 3.31 28.84 4.84
CA ASP A 72 4.14 28.88 6.07
C ASP A 72 5.63 29.07 5.76
N LEU A 73 6.15 28.36 4.76
CA LEU A 73 7.56 28.44 4.37
C LEU A 73 7.93 29.78 3.74
N LYS A 74 7.04 30.37 2.92
CA LYS A 74 7.25 31.72 2.37
C LYS A 74 7.28 32.78 3.48
N GLU A 75 6.43 32.65 4.51
CA GLU A 75 6.45 33.53 5.69
C GLU A 75 7.76 33.40 6.48
N LYS A 76 8.42 32.24 6.42
CA LYS A 76 9.74 31.98 6.99
C LYS A 76 10.93 32.40 6.09
N GLY A 77 10.66 32.88 4.88
CA GLY A 77 11.67 33.42 3.97
C GLY A 77 12.16 32.49 2.86
N HIS A 78 11.59 31.28 2.73
CA HIS A 78 11.92 30.33 1.65
C HIS A 78 11.44 30.85 0.28
N LYS A 79 12.21 30.62 -0.79
CA LYS A 79 11.92 31.15 -2.14
C LYS A 79 11.62 30.03 -3.13
N PHE A 80 10.34 29.92 -3.48
CA PHE A 80 9.87 28.91 -4.43
C PHE A 80 10.08 29.33 -5.90
N LYS A 81 10.52 28.39 -6.74
CA LYS A 81 10.66 28.52 -8.20
C LYS A 81 9.64 27.69 -9.00
N SER A 82 8.91 26.80 -8.34
CA SER A 82 7.83 25.98 -8.89
C SER A 82 6.53 26.16 -8.09
N ASN A 83 5.43 25.61 -8.62
CA ASN A 83 4.18 25.44 -7.88
C ASN A 83 3.92 23.97 -7.54
N THR A 84 4.96 23.13 -7.52
CA THR A 84 4.85 21.73 -7.16
C THR A 84 4.80 21.53 -5.65
N ASP A 85 4.19 20.43 -5.26
CA ASP A 85 4.28 19.89 -3.91
C ASP A 85 5.69 19.36 -3.57
N THR A 86 6.46 18.97 -4.59
CA THR A 86 7.82 18.45 -4.46
C THR A 86 8.76 19.49 -3.84
N GLU A 87 8.71 20.73 -4.31
CA GLU A 87 9.54 21.82 -3.77
C GLU A 87 9.22 22.14 -2.31
N ALA A 88 7.96 21.98 -1.89
CA ALA A 88 7.58 22.17 -0.50
C ALA A 88 8.32 21.19 0.42
N ILE A 89 8.59 19.95 -0.03
CA ILE A 89 9.35 18.98 0.76
C ILE A 89 10.81 19.42 0.93
N ILE A 90 11.44 19.98 -0.12
CA ILE A 90 12.82 20.48 -0.06
C ILE A 90 12.95 21.53 1.04
N HIS A 91 12.11 22.56 1.00
CA HIS A 91 12.15 23.64 2.00
C HIS A 91 11.70 23.18 3.39
N LEU A 92 10.79 22.20 3.50
CA LEU A 92 10.50 21.59 4.81
C LEU A 92 11.70 20.84 5.37
N TYR A 93 12.48 20.16 4.53
CA TYR A 93 13.70 19.49 4.96
C TYR A 93 14.78 20.51 5.37
N GLU A 94 14.93 21.63 4.66
CA GLU A 94 15.83 22.72 5.08
C GLU A 94 15.44 23.29 6.46
N GLU A 95 14.15 23.45 6.72
CA GLU A 95 13.64 24.04 7.95
C GLU A 95 13.62 23.06 9.14
N TYR A 96 13.31 21.78 8.89
CA TYR A 96 13.00 20.80 9.95
C TYR A 96 13.83 19.52 9.89
N GLY A 97 14.72 19.36 8.91
CA GLY A 97 15.48 18.13 8.67
C GLY A 97 14.57 16.92 8.48
N GLU A 98 14.96 15.78 9.09
CA GLU A 98 14.20 14.53 9.00
C GLU A 98 12.77 14.61 9.54
N GLU A 99 12.47 15.59 10.39
CA GLU A 99 11.16 15.75 11.04
C GLU A 99 10.13 16.41 10.10
N CYS A 100 10.54 16.85 8.90
CA CYS A 100 9.66 17.35 7.84
C CYS A 100 8.49 16.40 7.54
N VAL A 101 8.72 15.08 7.57
CA VAL A 101 7.73 14.04 7.27
C VAL A 101 6.49 14.09 8.17
N LYS A 102 6.61 14.64 9.39
CA LYS A 102 5.49 14.76 10.33
C LYS A 102 4.47 15.80 9.88
N LYS A 103 4.86 16.76 9.04
CA LYS A 103 4.00 17.83 8.51
C LYS A 103 3.27 17.46 7.23
N LEU A 104 3.66 16.36 6.59
CA LEU A 104 3.12 15.94 5.30
C LEU A 104 1.77 15.23 5.47
N ARG A 105 0.77 15.66 4.70
CA ARG A 105 -0.49 14.95 4.45
C ARG A 105 -0.49 14.53 2.98
N GLY A 106 -0.24 13.26 2.70
CA GLY A 106 -0.03 12.82 1.32
C GLY A 106 0.12 11.32 1.18
N MET A 107 0.21 10.88 -0.07
CA MET A 107 0.76 9.58 -0.44
C MET A 107 2.12 9.84 -1.07
N PHE A 108 3.19 9.23 -0.58
CA PHE A 108 4.53 9.58 -1.03
C PHE A 108 5.55 8.49 -0.75
N ALA A 109 6.47 8.36 -1.69
CA ALA A 109 7.78 7.79 -1.50
C ALA A 109 8.77 8.80 -2.08
N PHE A 110 9.63 9.38 -1.24
CA PHE A 110 10.65 10.33 -1.70
C PHE A 110 12.03 9.95 -1.22
N THR A 111 13.02 10.52 -1.89
CA THR A 111 14.44 10.43 -1.52
C THR A 111 15.07 11.79 -1.65
N ILE A 112 15.72 12.24 -0.57
CA ILE A 112 16.51 13.47 -0.51
C ILE A 112 17.98 13.09 -0.43
N TRP A 113 18.80 13.71 -1.26
CA TRP A 113 20.25 13.76 -1.12
C TRP A 113 20.65 15.15 -0.64
N ASP A 114 21.31 15.21 0.51
CA ASP A 114 21.88 16.43 1.08
C ASP A 114 23.40 16.36 0.94
N GLU A 115 23.94 17.19 0.04
CA GLU A 115 25.35 17.23 -0.30
C GLU A 115 26.23 17.76 0.83
N LYS A 116 25.70 18.63 1.69
CA LYS A 116 26.47 19.23 2.79
C LYS A 116 26.65 18.23 3.91
N GLU A 117 25.58 17.51 4.23
CA GLU A 117 25.56 16.52 5.31
C GLU A 117 25.97 15.11 4.86
N GLU A 118 26.19 14.91 3.56
CA GLU A 118 26.49 13.63 2.91
C GLU A 118 25.51 12.52 3.34
N VAL A 119 24.21 12.85 3.30
CA VAL A 119 23.14 11.97 3.77
C VAL A 119 22.09 11.74 2.70
N LEU A 120 21.70 10.46 2.54
CA LEU A 120 20.57 10.06 1.73
C LEU A 120 19.42 9.70 2.65
N MET A 121 18.33 10.47 2.59
CA MET A 121 17.12 10.26 3.37
C MET A 121 15.99 9.75 2.46
N LEU A 122 15.44 8.58 2.78
CA LEU A 122 14.24 8.05 2.15
C LEU A 122 13.07 8.19 3.13
N ALA A 123 11.86 8.43 2.60
CA ALA A 123 10.65 8.43 3.42
C ALA A 123 9.48 7.82 2.65
N ARG A 124 8.64 7.06 3.36
CA ARG A 124 7.41 6.45 2.84
C ARG A 124 6.21 6.85 3.67
N ASP A 125 5.10 7.14 3.00
CA ASP A 125 3.88 7.65 3.62
C ASP A 125 3.28 6.72 4.68
N ARG A 126 2.35 7.27 5.48
CA ARG A 126 1.81 6.65 6.69
C ARG A 126 1.24 5.24 6.46
N PRO A 127 0.29 5.04 5.52
CA PRO A 127 -0.21 3.71 5.16
C PRO A 127 0.68 2.96 4.15
N GLY A 128 1.69 3.61 3.57
CA GLY A 128 2.59 3.01 2.60
C GLY A 128 1.99 2.86 1.20
N LYS A 129 1.14 3.80 0.78
CA LYS A 129 0.48 3.80 -0.53
C LYS A 129 1.47 3.77 -1.69
N LYS A 130 2.57 4.52 -1.59
CA LYS A 130 3.60 4.54 -2.62
C LYS A 130 4.68 3.49 -2.32
N PRO A 131 5.09 2.67 -3.30
CA PRO A 131 6.11 1.65 -3.09
C PRO A 131 7.50 2.29 -2.98
N LEU A 132 8.34 1.75 -2.10
CA LEU A 132 9.74 2.12 -1.99
C LEU A 132 10.56 0.91 -1.57
N LEU A 133 11.38 0.43 -2.51
CA LEU A 133 12.31 -0.67 -2.33
C LEU A 133 13.71 -0.09 -2.13
N TYR A 134 14.53 -0.79 -1.34
CA TYR A 134 15.95 -0.51 -1.22
C TYR A 134 16.76 -1.80 -1.14
N TYR A 135 18.01 -1.71 -1.60
CA TYR A 135 19.03 -2.73 -1.50
C TYR A 135 20.22 -2.13 -0.76
N TYR A 136 20.80 -2.90 0.15
CA TYR A 136 22.01 -2.49 0.85
C TYR A 136 22.92 -3.68 1.13
N LYS A 137 24.15 -3.64 0.60
CA LYS A 137 25.19 -4.64 0.83
C LYS A 137 26.56 -4.04 0.53
N ASN A 138 27.56 -4.30 1.37
CA ASN A 138 28.96 -3.90 1.15
C ASN A 138 29.16 -2.40 0.82
N GLY A 139 28.40 -1.50 1.47
CA GLY A 139 28.48 -0.06 1.22
C GLY A 139 27.78 0.42 -0.05
N ILE A 140 27.24 -0.48 -0.88
CA ILE A 140 26.40 -0.15 -2.03
C ILE A 140 24.96 0.00 -1.56
N PHE A 141 24.34 1.14 -1.87
CA PHE A 141 22.95 1.42 -1.59
C PHE A 141 22.21 1.74 -2.89
N CYS A 142 21.07 1.09 -3.12
CA CYS A 142 20.19 1.37 -4.25
C CYS A 142 18.74 1.47 -3.76
N PHE A 143 17.93 2.27 -4.43
CA PHE A 143 16.50 2.37 -4.14
C PHE A 143 15.69 2.49 -5.43
N SER A 144 14.42 2.10 -5.38
CA SER A 144 13.51 2.23 -6.52
C SER A 144 12.05 2.12 -6.10
N SER A 145 11.13 2.57 -6.95
CA SER A 145 9.70 2.28 -6.78
C SER A 145 9.34 0.85 -7.19
N GLU A 146 10.11 0.20 -8.07
CA GLU A 146 9.80 -1.12 -8.62
C GLU A 146 11.04 -2.02 -8.73
N PHE A 147 10.83 -3.34 -8.65
CA PHE A 147 11.92 -4.32 -8.74
C PHE A 147 12.64 -4.25 -10.09
N SER A 148 11.92 -4.06 -11.20
CA SER A 148 12.52 -4.05 -12.55
C SER A 148 13.64 -3.02 -12.68
N SER A 149 13.43 -1.80 -12.17
CA SER A 149 14.45 -0.75 -12.17
C SER A 149 15.57 -1.00 -11.17
N LEU A 150 15.26 -1.59 -10.02
CA LEU A 150 16.26 -1.93 -9.02
C LEU A 150 17.20 -3.05 -9.53
N LEU A 151 16.64 -4.09 -10.16
CA LEU A 151 17.36 -5.22 -10.76
C LEU A 151 18.14 -4.84 -12.01
N ALA A 152 17.70 -3.82 -12.76
CA ALA A 152 18.41 -3.30 -13.93
C ALA A 152 19.78 -2.71 -13.59
N SER A 153 20.06 -2.41 -12.31
CA SER A 153 21.40 -1.99 -11.85
C SER A 153 22.49 -3.05 -12.08
N GLY A 154 22.12 -4.34 -12.16
CA GLY A 154 23.07 -5.45 -12.21
C GLY A 154 23.83 -5.70 -10.90
N LEU A 155 23.54 -4.94 -9.83
CA LEU A 155 24.22 -5.02 -8.53
C LEU A 155 23.59 -6.02 -7.56
N ILE A 156 22.43 -6.57 -7.91
CA ILE A 156 21.59 -7.35 -7.02
C ILE A 156 21.68 -8.82 -7.40
N ASP A 157 22.11 -9.60 -6.43
CA ASP A 157 22.05 -11.05 -6.49
C ASP A 157 20.56 -11.46 -6.54
N LYS A 158 20.10 -12.04 -7.65
CA LYS A 158 18.71 -12.52 -7.82
C LYS A 158 18.43 -13.81 -7.03
N GLU A 159 18.99 -13.90 -5.84
CA GLU A 159 18.85 -15.03 -4.93
C GLU A 159 17.51 -14.91 -4.20
N ILE A 160 16.70 -15.98 -4.27
CA ILE A 160 15.40 -16.03 -3.62
C ILE A 160 15.59 -16.32 -2.13
N ASP A 161 14.81 -15.65 -1.27
CA ASP A 161 14.73 -15.97 0.16
C ASP A 161 13.68 -17.07 0.40
N PRO A 162 14.07 -18.28 0.84
CA PRO A 162 13.12 -19.36 1.15
C PRO A 162 12.06 -18.97 2.18
N LYS A 163 12.40 -18.08 3.13
CA LYS A 163 11.44 -17.57 4.12
C LYS A 163 10.33 -16.76 3.44
N ALA A 164 10.65 -16.02 2.38
CA ALA A 164 9.68 -15.25 1.62
C ALA A 164 8.68 -16.16 0.89
N ILE A 165 9.12 -17.32 0.39
CA ILE A 165 8.22 -18.33 -0.20
C ILE A 165 7.23 -18.85 0.85
N ASN A 166 7.71 -19.19 2.06
CA ASN A 166 6.83 -19.65 3.13
C ASN A 166 5.80 -18.59 3.55
N TYR A 167 6.19 -17.32 3.61
CA TYR A 167 5.26 -16.22 3.87
C TYR A 167 4.27 -16.02 2.73
N TYR A 168 4.70 -16.08 1.48
CA TYR A 168 3.82 -15.99 0.31
C TYR A 168 2.75 -17.10 0.32
N LEU A 169 3.14 -18.36 0.56
CA LEU A 169 2.20 -19.48 0.65
C LEU A 169 1.27 -19.37 1.87
N THR A 170 1.68 -18.61 2.89
CA THR A 170 0.82 -18.36 4.05
C THR A 170 -0.16 -17.22 3.79
N PHE A 171 0.31 -16.05 3.36
CA PHE A 171 -0.49 -14.81 3.31
C PHE A 171 -1.00 -14.44 1.92
N GLY A 172 -0.51 -15.09 0.86
CA GLY A 172 -0.74 -14.68 -0.53
C GLY A 172 0.12 -13.49 -0.98
N TYR A 173 0.95 -12.94 -0.08
CA TYR A 173 1.91 -11.87 -0.33
C TYR A 173 3.11 -12.02 0.63
N ILE A 174 4.18 -11.26 0.38
CA ILE A 174 5.37 -11.22 1.23
C ILE A 174 5.29 -9.98 2.12
N PRO A 175 5.13 -10.12 3.45
CA PRO A 175 5.02 -8.99 4.38
C PRO A 175 6.25 -8.09 4.35
N ALA A 176 6.05 -6.78 4.50
CA ALA A 176 7.15 -5.85 4.67
C ALA A 176 7.89 -6.11 5.99
N PRO A 177 9.21 -5.86 6.08
CA PRO A 177 10.09 -5.26 5.06
C PRO A 177 10.59 -6.27 4.01
N MET A 178 10.21 -7.54 4.06
CA MET A 178 10.79 -8.56 3.17
C MET A 178 10.31 -8.43 1.73
N THR A 179 11.12 -8.97 0.82
CA THR A 179 10.76 -9.22 -0.58
C THR A 179 11.14 -10.64 -0.94
N ILE A 180 10.83 -11.07 -2.17
CA ILE A 180 11.28 -12.38 -2.66
C ILE A 180 12.80 -12.49 -2.76
N TYR A 181 13.53 -11.38 -2.91
CA TYR A 181 14.98 -11.37 -3.10
C TYR A 181 15.72 -11.10 -1.79
N LYS A 182 16.83 -11.82 -1.56
CA LYS A 182 17.71 -11.55 -0.42
C LYS A 182 18.35 -10.16 -0.54
N ASN A 183 18.51 -9.48 0.60
CA ASN A 183 19.09 -8.12 0.71
C ASN A 183 18.31 -7.00 -0.01
N VAL A 184 17.11 -7.30 -0.54
CA VAL A 184 16.18 -6.30 -1.07
C VAL A 184 15.00 -6.20 -0.12
N TYR A 185 14.67 -4.97 0.26
CA TYR A 185 13.69 -4.69 1.30
C TYR A 185 12.70 -3.63 0.85
N LYS A 186 11.45 -3.74 1.31
CA LYS A 186 10.47 -2.65 1.27
C LYS A 186 10.73 -1.73 2.48
N LEU A 187 10.85 -0.43 2.27
CA LEU A 187 10.78 0.52 3.40
C LEU A 187 9.40 0.40 4.05
N PRO A 188 9.27 0.08 5.35
CA PRO A 188 7.95 -0.09 5.95
C PRO A 188 7.14 1.22 5.93
N PRO A 189 5.79 1.15 5.90
CA PRO A 189 4.92 2.32 6.00
C PRO A 189 5.27 3.21 7.19
N ALA A 190 5.17 4.53 7.06
CA ALA A 190 5.45 5.49 8.13
C ALA A 190 6.90 5.48 8.66
N HIS A 191 7.88 5.09 7.85
CA HIS A 191 9.29 5.13 8.22
C HIS A 191 10.10 6.07 7.33
N ILE A 192 11.16 6.59 7.94
CA ILE A 192 12.30 7.17 7.25
C ILE A 192 13.48 6.19 7.30
N LEU A 193 14.32 6.23 6.27
CA LEU A 193 15.61 5.55 6.23
C LEU A 193 16.69 6.60 5.98
N ILE A 194 17.68 6.63 6.86
CA ILE A 194 18.86 7.48 6.75
C ILE A 194 20.05 6.60 6.38
N PHE A 195 20.66 6.88 5.23
CA PHE A 195 21.92 6.28 4.82
C PHE A 195 23.04 7.33 4.90
N LYS A 196 23.97 7.12 5.83
CA LYS A 196 25.12 8.01 6.09
C LYS A 196 26.31 7.17 6.53
N ASN A 197 27.51 7.47 6.03
CA ASN A 197 28.76 6.78 6.40
C ASN A 197 28.71 5.25 6.28
N GLY A 198 28.03 4.72 5.25
CA GLY A 198 27.86 3.28 5.07
C GLY A 198 26.99 2.61 6.13
N GLN A 199 26.12 3.36 6.80
CA GLN A 199 25.19 2.83 7.80
C GLN A 199 23.76 3.19 7.43
N VAL A 200 22.85 2.22 7.60
CA VAL A 200 21.42 2.37 7.41
C VAL A 200 20.77 2.47 8.78
N ASN A 201 20.04 3.55 9.03
CA ASN A 201 19.20 3.72 10.20
C ASN A 201 17.74 3.90 9.78
N ILE A 202 16.82 3.13 10.36
CA ILE A 202 15.39 3.18 10.01
C ILE A 202 14.61 3.61 11.25
N LYS A 203 13.80 4.67 11.11
CA LYS A 203 13.02 5.25 12.20
C LYS A 203 11.55 5.39 11.78
N ARG A 204 10.65 4.89 12.63
CA ARG A 204 9.20 5.13 12.47
C ARG A 204 8.88 6.56 12.89
N TYR A 205 8.18 7.32 12.04
CA TYR A 205 7.78 8.70 12.35
C TYR A 205 6.30 8.83 12.70
N TRP A 206 5.48 7.83 12.38
CA TRP A 206 4.04 7.82 12.69
C TRP A 206 3.55 6.40 13.00
N ASN A 207 2.53 6.28 13.85
CA ASN A 207 1.88 5.02 14.17
C ASN A 207 0.38 5.27 14.42
N LEU A 208 -0.47 4.33 14.02
CA LEU A 208 -1.89 4.38 14.34
C LEU A 208 -2.10 4.10 15.84
N ASP A 209 -2.86 4.95 16.52
CA ASP A 209 -3.05 4.90 17.96
C ASP A 209 -4.54 4.71 18.31
N TYR A 210 -4.92 3.48 18.59
CA TYR A 210 -6.29 3.12 19.01
C TYR A 210 -6.57 3.40 20.49
N THR A 211 -5.57 3.84 21.29
CA THR A 211 -5.79 4.13 22.72
C THR A 211 -6.55 5.42 22.95
N LYS A 212 -6.49 6.35 21.99
CA LYS A 212 -7.13 7.67 22.04
C LYS A 212 -8.51 7.66 21.41
N LYS A 213 -9.44 6.90 22.01
CA LYS A 213 -10.85 6.91 21.59
C LYS A 213 -11.52 8.20 22.10
N ILE A 214 -12.41 8.74 21.28
CA ILE A 214 -13.28 9.87 21.65
C ILE A 214 -14.64 9.32 22.04
N GLU A 215 -15.27 9.93 23.04
CA GLU A 215 -16.63 9.59 23.48
C GLU A 215 -17.61 10.62 22.90
N ILE A 216 -18.35 10.21 21.88
CA ILE A 216 -19.35 11.02 21.17
C ILE A 216 -20.54 10.13 20.79
N SER A 217 -21.69 10.73 20.47
CA SER A 217 -22.86 9.97 20.01
C SER A 217 -22.63 9.34 18.64
N GLU A 218 -23.46 8.37 18.26
CA GLU A 218 -23.40 7.76 16.92
C GLU A 218 -23.68 8.79 15.82
N GLU A 219 -24.62 9.69 16.04
CA GLU A 219 -24.97 10.77 15.11
C GLU A 219 -23.83 11.79 14.95
N GLU A 220 -23.16 12.13 16.05
CA GLU A 220 -21.97 12.98 16.05
C GLU A 220 -20.81 12.30 15.30
N ALA A 221 -20.59 11.00 15.56
CA ALA A 221 -19.57 10.22 14.87
C ALA A 221 -19.83 10.13 13.36
N ALA A 222 -21.08 9.85 12.95
CA ALA A 222 -21.46 9.82 11.54
C ALA A 222 -21.24 11.18 10.85
N SER A 223 -21.59 12.27 11.54
CA SER A 223 -21.38 13.63 11.03
C SER A 223 -19.89 13.96 10.86
N GLU A 224 -19.06 13.58 11.84
CA GLU A 224 -17.62 13.82 11.81
C GLU A 224 -16.93 12.95 10.75
N VAL A 225 -17.31 11.68 10.61
CA VAL A 225 -16.82 10.81 9.52
C VAL A 225 -17.15 11.42 8.16
N LEU A 226 -18.39 11.88 7.95
CA LEU A 226 -18.78 12.53 6.69
C LEU A 226 -17.97 13.81 6.44
N ARG A 227 -17.71 14.61 7.47
CA ARG A 227 -16.87 15.82 7.39
C ARG A 227 -15.44 15.47 6.97
N LEU A 228 -14.84 14.46 7.60
CA LEU A 228 -13.48 13.99 7.32
C LEU A 228 -13.37 13.37 5.92
N LEU A 229 -14.35 12.59 5.48
CA LEU A 229 -14.39 12.02 4.13
C LEU A 229 -14.54 13.13 3.07
N LYS A 230 -15.41 14.12 3.31
CA LYS A 230 -15.53 15.31 2.43
C LYS A 230 -14.21 16.06 2.31
N GLU A 231 -13.52 16.29 3.43
CA GLU A 231 -12.19 16.90 3.42
C GLU A 231 -11.18 16.05 2.65
N ALA A 232 -11.14 14.73 2.90
CA ALA A 232 -10.22 13.81 2.25
C ALA A 232 -10.43 13.75 0.72
N VAL A 233 -11.67 13.75 0.25
CA VAL A 233 -12.00 13.83 -1.18
C VAL A 233 -11.60 15.20 -1.73
N LYS A 234 -12.00 16.30 -1.06
CA LYS A 234 -11.72 17.66 -1.51
C LYS A 234 -10.24 17.92 -1.76
N ILE A 235 -9.36 17.50 -0.84
CA ILE A 235 -7.92 17.73 -0.99
C ILE A 235 -7.28 16.87 -2.09
N ARG A 236 -7.95 15.80 -2.55
CA ARG A 236 -7.53 14.92 -3.66
C ARG A 236 -8.09 15.33 -5.02
N LEU A 237 -8.97 16.34 -5.04
CA LEU A 237 -9.48 16.93 -6.29
C LEU A 237 -8.54 18.01 -6.84
N GLN A 238 -7.46 18.34 -6.13
CA GLN A 238 -6.43 19.27 -6.61
C GLN A 238 -5.56 18.58 -7.67
N SER A 239 -5.72 18.97 -8.94
CA SER A 239 -5.00 18.40 -10.07
C SER A 239 -5.05 19.36 -11.26
N ASP A 240 -3.95 19.48 -12.01
CA ASP A 240 -3.90 20.23 -13.27
C ASP A 240 -4.24 19.34 -14.49
N VAL A 241 -4.56 18.07 -14.26
CA VAL A 241 -4.97 17.08 -15.28
C VAL A 241 -6.36 16.51 -15.01
N PRO A 242 -7.06 15.98 -16.04
CA PRO A 242 -8.37 15.38 -15.87
C PRO A 242 -8.39 14.25 -14.84
N LEU A 243 -9.45 14.25 -14.03
CA LEU A 243 -9.72 13.31 -12.96
C LEU A 243 -10.96 12.46 -13.22
N GLY A 244 -10.98 11.27 -12.65
CA GLY A 244 -12.18 10.44 -12.56
C GLY A 244 -12.20 9.56 -11.31
N ALA A 245 -13.03 8.54 -11.31
CA ALA A 245 -13.12 7.57 -10.23
C ALA A 245 -13.39 6.15 -10.73
N PHE A 246 -12.84 5.15 -10.04
CA PHE A 246 -13.29 3.78 -10.18
C PHE A 246 -14.60 3.58 -9.43
N LEU A 247 -15.56 2.91 -10.08
CA LEU A 247 -16.89 2.66 -9.52
C LEU A 247 -17.21 1.16 -9.59
N SER A 248 -17.22 0.48 -8.45
CA SER A 248 -17.67 -0.92 -8.36
C SER A 248 -19.16 -1.02 -8.03
N GLY A 249 -19.76 0.05 -7.49
CA GLY A 249 -21.11 0.00 -6.90
C GLY A 249 -21.12 -0.51 -5.46
N GLY A 250 -19.96 -0.92 -4.92
CA GLY A 250 -19.77 -1.11 -3.48
C GLY A 250 -19.87 0.21 -2.71
N ILE A 251 -20.13 0.13 -1.40
CA ILE A 251 -20.39 1.31 -0.56
C ILE A 251 -19.22 2.31 -0.58
N ASP A 252 -17.98 1.82 -0.59
CA ASP A 252 -16.79 2.66 -0.55
C ASP A 252 -16.62 3.51 -1.83
N SER A 253 -16.55 2.84 -2.98
CA SER A 253 -16.43 3.52 -4.28
C SER A 253 -17.61 4.44 -4.56
N SER A 254 -18.83 4.03 -4.17
CA SER A 254 -20.04 4.85 -4.31
C SER A 254 -19.99 6.09 -3.44
N THR A 255 -19.46 5.99 -2.22
CA THR A 255 -19.29 7.13 -1.31
C THR A 255 -18.31 8.14 -1.90
N ILE A 256 -17.19 7.68 -2.47
CA ILE A 256 -16.22 8.55 -3.15
C ILE A 256 -16.88 9.29 -4.33
N VAL A 257 -17.59 8.58 -5.21
CA VAL A 257 -18.29 9.20 -6.35
C VAL A 257 -19.35 10.20 -5.91
N ALA A 258 -20.13 9.87 -4.88
CA ALA A 258 -21.13 10.76 -4.31
C ALA A 258 -20.51 12.07 -3.81
N LEU A 259 -19.41 11.98 -3.06
CA LEU A 259 -18.70 13.13 -2.50
C LEU A 259 -18.00 13.95 -3.58
N MET A 260 -17.39 13.31 -4.58
CA MET A 260 -16.82 14.00 -5.73
C MET A 260 -17.90 14.81 -6.46
N SER A 261 -19.05 14.20 -6.76
CA SER A 261 -20.16 14.85 -7.49
C SER A 261 -20.72 16.05 -6.73
N GLN A 262 -20.76 15.99 -5.39
CA GLN A 262 -21.15 17.12 -4.55
C GLN A 262 -20.13 18.27 -4.54
N LEU A 263 -18.84 17.97 -4.75
CA LEU A 263 -17.74 18.93 -4.63
C LEU A 263 -17.33 19.57 -5.95
N THR A 264 -17.43 18.86 -7.08
CA THR A 264 -16.92 19.33 -8.38
C THR A 264 -17.93 20.16 -9.17
N GLY A 265 -19.23 20.02 -8.94
CA GLY A 265 -20.30 20.69 -9.71
C GLY A 265 -20.42 20.24 -11.18
N GLU A 266 -19.39 19.60 -11.72
CA GLU A 266 -19.34 18.95 -13.03
C GLU A 266 -19.64 17.46 -12.93
N ARG A 267 -20.01 16.84 -14.07
CA ARG A 267 -20.22 15.39 -14.14
C ARG A 267 -18.90 14.66 -13.91
N VAL A 268 -18.82 13.90 -12.83
CA VAL A 268 -17.67 13.06 -12.52
C VAL A 268 -17.56 11.96 -13.58
N LYS A 269 -16.35 11.74 -14.12
CA LYS A 269 -16.06 10.59 -14.98
C LYS A 269 -15.89 9.35 -14.12
N THR A 270 -16.70 8.33 -14.34
CA THR A 270 -16.66 7.08 -13.57
C THR A 270 -16.35 5.90 -14.48
N PHE A 271 -15.56 4.96 -13.99
CA PHE A 271 -15.09 3.83 -14.78
C PHE A 271 -15.37 2.52 -14.03
N SER A 272 -16.03 1.60 -14.72
CA SER A 272 -16.38 0.28 -14.20
C SER A 272 -15.94 -0.81 -15.15
N ILE A 273 -15.64 -1.96 -14.57
CA ILE A 273 -15.24 -3.13 -15.35
C ILE A 273 -16.15 -4.30 -15.04
N GLY A 274 -16.59 -4.98 -16.10
CA GLY A 274 -17.35 -6.21 -16.03
C GLY A 274 -16.65 -7.33 -16.77
N PHE A 275 -17.00 -8.56 -16.41
CA PHE A 275 -16.55 -9.77 -17.08
C PHE A 275 -17.77 -10.46 -17.72
N ASP A 276 -17.54 -11.30 -18.74
CA ASP A 276 -18.62 -12.01 -19.48
C ASP A 276 -19.52 -12.88 -18.58
N ASP A 277 -19.04 -13.25 -17.39
CA ASP A 277 -19.80 -14.03 -16.42
C ASP A 277 -20.83 -13.15 -15.67
N LYS A 278 -22.10 -13.28 -16.07
CA LYS A 278 -23.21 -12.48 -15.56
C LYS A 278 -23.43 -12.62 -14.05
N ASP A 279 -23.02 -13.73 -13.44
CA ASP A 279 -23.18 -13.97 -12.00
C ASP A 279 -22.17 -13.21 -11.12
N TYR A 280 -21.18 -12.55 -11.74
CA TYR A 280 -20.16 -11.76 -11.04
C TYR A 280 -20.16 -10.27 -11.44
N SER A 281 -21.15 -9.82 -12.21
CA SER A 281 -21.15 -8.46 -12.72
C SER A 281 -21.69 -7.45 -11.70
N GLU A 282 -20.77 -6.72 -11.05
CA GLU A 282 -21.10 -5.59 -10.16
C GLU A 282 -21.65 -4.36 -10.92
N LEU A 283 -21.62 -4.39 -12.26
CA LEU A 283 -22.04 -3.30 -13.14
C LEU A 283 -23.48 -2.79 -12.86
N LYS A 284 -24.39 -3.67 -12.42
CA LYS A 284 -25.75 -3.25 -12.06
C LYS A 284 -25.75 -2.21 -10.92
N TYR A 285 -24.89 -2.40 -9.92
CA TYR A 285 -24.80 -1.49 -8.79
C TYR A 285 -24.06 -0.20 -9.19
N ALA A 286 -23.01 -0.32 -10.00
CA ALA A 286 -22.30 0.82 -10.56
C ALA A 286 -23.24 1.74 -11.38
N ASN A 287 -24.04 1.17 -12.29
CA ASN A 287 -25.04 1.91 -13.07
C ASN A 287 -26.02 2.69 -12.18
N LYS A 288 -26.54 2.06 -11.12
CA LYS A 288 -27.46 2.73 -10.19
C LYS A 288 -26.84 3.96 -9.55
N VAL A 289 -25.57 3.87 -9.16
CA VAL A 289 -24.83 4.99 -8.56
C VAL A 289 -24.54 6.07 -9.60
N ALA A 290 -24.12 5.66 -10.80
CA ALA A 290 -23.89 6.56 -11.93
C ALA A 290 -25.13 7.37 -12.29
N ASP A 291 -26.30 6.73 -12.37
CA ASP A 291 -27.60 7.37 -12.61
C ASP A 291 -27.98 8.33 -11.48
N THR A 292 -27.80 7.90 -10.23
CA THR A 292 -28.15 8.70 -9.04
C THR A 292 -27.37 10.00 -8.98
N PHE A 293 -26.08 9.97 -9.32
CA PHE A 293 -25.20 11.14 -9.28
C PHE A 293 -24.94 11.78 -10.66
N ASN A 294 -25.65 11.33 -11.70
CA ASN A 294 -25.55 11.85 -13.07
C ASN A 294 -24.09 11.92 -13.58
N THR A 295 -23.34 10.84 -13.39
CA THR A 295 -21.92 10.76 -13.77
C THR A 295 -21.74 10.53 -15.27
N GLU A 296 -20.60 10.92 -15.84
CA GLU A 296 -20.17 10.46 -17.16
C GLU A 296 -19.60 9.04 -17.00
N HIS A 297 -20.48 8.03 -17.13
CA HIS A 297 -20.17 6.64 -16.81
C HIS A 297 -19.61 5.87 -18.02
N HIS A 298 -18.48 5.19 -17.81
CA HIS A 298 -17.82 4.35 -18.79
C HIS A 298 -17.75 2.92 -18.27
N GLU A 299 -18.46 2.01 -18.93
CA GLU A 299 -18.41 0.58 -18.62
C GLU A 299 -17.57 -0.17 -19.64
N PHE A 300 -16.68 -1.03 -19.15
CA PHE A 300 -15.86 -1.88 -20.00
C PHE A 300 -16.12 -3.35 -19.68
N VAL A 301 -16.67 -4.10 -20.65
CA VAL A 301 -16.74 -5.56 -20.56
C VAL A 301 -15.45 -6.12 -21.15
N VAL A 302 -14.66 -6.79 -20.32
CA VAL A 302 -13.40 -7.44 -20.74
C VAL A 302 -13.50 -8.93 -20.58
N LYS A 303 -12.96 -9.64 -21.58
CA LYS A 303 -12.64 -11.05 -21.48
C LYS A 303 -11.14 -11.19 -21.19
N PRO A 304 -10.73 -11.48 -19.95
CA PRO A 304 -9.33 -11.49 -19.59
C PRO A 304 -8.63 -12.65 -20.30
N ASN A 305 -7.63 -12.34 -21.12
CA ASN A 305 -6.67 -13.34 -21.56
C ASN A 305 -5.57 -13.46 -20.52
N VAL A 306 -5.75 -14.39 -19.57
CA VAL A 306 -4.84 -14.56 -18.43
C VAL A 306 -3.42 -14.91 -18.89
N ILE A 307 -3.27 -15.65 -19.99
CA ILE A 307 -1.96 -16.07 -20.51
C ILE A 307 -1.15 -14.85 -20.99
N GLU A 308 -1.80 -13.88 -21.62
CA GLU A 308 -1.15 -12.68 -22.16
C GLU A 308 -0.83 -11.65 -21.08
N ILE A 309 -1.72 -11.48 -20.10
CA ILE A 309 -1.55 -10.45 -19.05
C ILE A 309 -0.56 -10.88 -17.96
N LEU A 310 -0.42 -12.19 -17.69
CA LEU A 310 0.37 -12.68 -16.57
C LEU A 310 1.85 -12.24 -16.64
N PRO A 311 2.56 -12.31 -17.78
CA PRO A 311 3.94 -11.78 -17.87
C PRO A 311 4.04 -10.30 -17.53
N VAL A 312 3.04 -9.49 -17.93
CA VAL A 312 3.01 -8.05 -17.64
C VAL A 312 2.82 -7.81 -16.14
N LEU A 313 1.93 -8.56 -15.49
CA LEU A 313 1.73 -8.45 -14.04
C LEU A 313 2.99 -8.89 -13.28
N ILE A 314 3.64 -9.98 -13.71
CA ILE A 314 4.90 -10.44 -13.10
C ILE A 314 5.98 -9.35 -13.18
N ASP A 315 6.13 -8.67 -14.32
CA ASP A 315 7.10 -7.58 -14.46
C ASP A 315 6.75 -6.37 -13.57
N HIS A 316 5.46 -5.99 -13.51
CA HIS A 316 5.02 -4.87 -12.69
C HIS A 316 5.13 -5.12 -11.18
N TYR A 317 4.75 -6.31 -10.70
CA TYR A 317 4.83 -6.64 -9.27
C TYR A 317 6.25 -7.02 -8.84
N GLY A 318 7.03 -7.69 -9.72
CA GLY A 318 8.41 -8.06 -9.49
C GLY A 318 8.65 -9.18 -8.46
N GLU A 319 7.58 -9.64 -7.80
CA GLU A 319 7.56 -10.76 -6.86
C GLU A 319 6.17 -11.44 -6.87
N PRO A 320 6.04 -12.67 -6.33
CA PRO A 320 4.76 -13.36 -6.25
C PRO A 320 3.71 -12.58 -5.44
N TYR A 321 2.54 -12.37 -6.04
CA TYR A 321 1.42 -11.65 -5.46
C TYR A 321 0.10 -12.32 -5.86
N ALA A 322 -0.64 -12.82 -4.87
CA ALA A 322 -1.82 -13.66 -5.06
C ALA A 322 -3.15 -12.93 -4.77
N ASP A 323 -3.27 -11.67 -5.20
CA ASP A 323 -4.54 -10.96 -5.17
C ASP A 323 -5.30 -11.14 -6.49
N SER A 324 -6.49 -11.73 -6.41
CA SER A 324 -7.39 -11.86 -7.56
C SER A 324 -7.80 -10.52 -8.18
N SER A 325 -7.72 -9.41 -7.41
CA SER A 325 -8.04 -8.06 -7.89
C SER A 325 -7.00 -7.50 -8.87
N ALA A 326 -5.80 -8.08 -8.95
CA ALA A 326 -4.72 -7.59 -9.81
C ALA A 326 -5.13 -7.52 -11.28
N ILE A 327 -5.86 -8.52 -11.76
CA ILE A 327 -6.34 -8.62 -13.16
C ILE A 327 -7.38 -7.53 -13.47
N PRO A 328 -8.53 -7.42 -12.75
CA PRO A 328 -9.50 -6.35 -12.99
C PRO A 328 -8.87 -4.96 -12.84
N THR A 329 -8.03 -4.76 -11.81
CA THR A 329 -7.35 -3.48 -11.57
C THR A 329 -6.45 -3.07 -12.73
N TYR A 330 -5.72 -4.01 -13.32
CA TYR A 330 -4.92 -3.72 -14.52
C TYR A 330 -5.81 -3.27 -15.70
N TYR A 331 -6.87 -4.02 -15.99
CA TYR A 331 -7.72 -3.71 -17.14
C TYR A 331 -8.48 -2.39 -16.94
N VAL A 332 -9.02 -2.12 -15.74
CA VAL A 332 -9.73 -0.86 -15.48
C VAL A 332 -8.76 0.30 -15.58
N SER A 333 -7.55 0.19 -15.02
CA SER A 333 -6.52 1.24 -15.12
C SER A 333 -6.10 1.50 -16.57
N ARG A 334 -5.92 0.43 -17.37
CA ARG A 334 -5.58 0.54 -18.80
C ARG A 334 -6.68 1.25 -19.60
N GLN A 335 -7.95 0.98 -19.31
CA GLN A 335 -9.06 1.65 -19.99
C GLN A 335 -9.19 3.10 -19.50
N THR A 336 -9.20 3.32 -18.19
CA THR A 336 -9.30 4.65 -17.57
C THR A 336 -8.21 5.61 -18.05
N LYS A 337 -6.97 5.13 -18.27
CA LYS A 337 -5.88 5.99 -18.78
C LYS A 337 -6.16 6.61 -20.15
N GLN A 338 -7.08 6.06 -20.94
CA GLN A 338 -7.50 6.65 -22.23
C GLN A 338 -8.37 7.91 -22.04
N HIS A 339 -8.90 8.15 -20.85
CA HIS A 339 -9.85 9.22 -20.57
C HIS A 339 -9.35 10.23 -19.53
N VAL A 340 -8.61 9.77 -18.51
CA VAL A 340 -8.13 10.59 -17.40
C VAL A 340 -6.73 10.14 -16.97
N THR A 341 -5.98 11.05 -16.32
CA THR A 341 -4.65 10.73 -15.79
C THR A 341 -4.72 10.28 -14.33
N VAL A 342 -5.69 10.81 -13.57
CA VAL A 342 -5.87 10.50 -12.15
C VAL A 342 -7.25 9.89 -11.91
N ALA A 343 -7.32 8.86 -11.09
CA ALA A 343 -8.57 8.25 -10.66
C ALA A 343 -8.58 8.04 -9.13
N LEU A 344 -9.65 8.45 -8.47
CA LEU A 344 -9.91 8.10 -7.07
C LEU A 344 -10.58 6.72 -6.99
N ASN A 345 -10.34 6.02 -5.89
CA ASN A 345 -10.97 4.73 -5.60
C ASN A 345 -11.39 4.66 -4.12
N GLY A 346 -12.10 3.59 -3.76
CA GLY A 346 -12.61 3.33 -2.41
C GLY A 346 -11.67 2.52 -1.51
N ASP A 347 -10.43 2.26 -1.93
CA ASP A 347 -9.53 1.36 -1.19
C ASP A 347 -9.22 1.92 0.21
N GLY A 348 -9.22 1.03 1.21
CA GLY A 348 -9.05 1.38 2.62
C GLY A 348 -10.36 1.47 3.40
N GLY A 349 -11.53 1.42 2.75
CA GLY A 349 -12.84 1.49 3.41
C GLY A 349 -13.05 0.33 4.39
N ASP A 350 -12.90 -0.90 3.91
CA ASP A 350 -13.03 -2.11 4.72
C ASP A 350 -12.05 -2.15 5.91
N GLU A 351 -10.80 -1.71 5.73
CA GLU A 351 -9.77 -1.68 6.77
C GLU A 351 -10.05 -0.62 7.83
N VAL A 352 -10.61 0.53 7.45
CA VAL A 352 -10.93 1.62 8.40
C VAL A 352 -12.21 1.33 9.16
N PHE A 353 -13.22 0.74 8.51
CA PHE A 353 -14.56 0.54 9.08
C PHE A 353 -14.85 -0.91 9.49
N ALA A 354 -13.84 -1.79 9.48
CA ALA A 354 -13.97 -3.21 9.78
C ALA A 354 -15.01 -3.93 8.89
N GLY A 355 -14.99 -3.64 7.58
CA GLY A 355 -15.98 -4.13 6.61
C GLY A 355 -15.86 -5.62 6.27
N TYR A 356 -14.70 -6.24 6.51
CA TYR A 356 -14.52 -7.67 6.22
C TYR A 356 -15.30 -8.59 7.17
N GLU A 357 -15.98 -9.59 6.59
CA GLU A 357 -16.71 -10.63 7.33
C GLU A 357 -15.84 -11.35 8.39
N ARG A 358 -14.53 -11.42 8.19
CA ARG A 358 -13.58 -12.07 9.11
C ARG A 358 -13.59 -11.46 10.51
N TYR A 359 -13.83 -10.15 10.65
CA TYR A 359 -13.88 -9.52 11.97
C TYR A 359 -15.10 -10.01 12.75
N GLN A 360 -16.26 -10.08 12.09
CA GLN A 360 -17.48 -10.65 12.68
C GLN A 360 -17.28 -12.12 13.05
N ALA A 361 -16.60 -12.90 12.20
CA ALA A 361 -16.26 -14.29 12.50
C ALA A 361 -15.41 -14.41 13.79
N VAL A 362 -14.41 -13.55 13.98
CA VAL A 362 -13.62 -13.55 15.23
C VAL A 362 -14.50 -13.23 16.44
N LEU A 363 -15.32 -12.18 16.37
CA LEU A 363 -16.21 -11.81 17.48
C LEU A 363 -17.21 -12.93 17.83
N LEU A 364 -17.82 -13.56 16.83
CA LEU A 364 -18.74 -14.69 17.02
C LEU A 364 -18.02 -15.90 17.63
N SER A 365 -16.76 -16.13 17.24
CA SER A 365 -16.00 -17.25 17.78
C SER A 365 -15.61 -17.07 19.24
N GLU A 366 -15.47 -15.84 19.75
CA GLU A 366 -15.33 -15.59 21.19
C GLU A 366 -16.57 -16.01 21.96
N MET A 367 -17.76 -15.79 21.39
CA MET A 367 -19.01 -16.29 21.98
C MET A 367 -19.06 -17.82 21.94
N TYR A 368 -18.64 -18.42 20.83
CA TYR A 368 -18.54 -19.87 20.68
C TYR A 368 -17.57 -20.51 21.67
N GLN A 369 -16.45 -19.86 22.01
CA GLN A 369 -15.49 -20.35 23.00
C GLN A 369 -16.02 -20.36 24.44
N LYS A 370 -17.08 -19.60 24.74
CA LYS A 370 -17.76 -19.65 26.06
C LYS A 370 -18.64 -20.88 26.23
N ILE A 371 -18.99 -21.59 25.15
CA ILE A 371 -19.76 -22.83 25.22
C ILE A 371 -18.87 -23.96 25.77
N PRO A 372 -19.30 -24.70 26.81
CA PRO A 372 -18.51 -25.79 27.37
C PRO A 372 -18.07 -26.81 26.32
N ALA A 373 -16.81 -27.25 26.39
CA ALA A 373 -16.20 -28.14 25.39
C ALA A 373 -17.01 -29.43 25.13
N ILE A 374 -17.72 -29.93 26.15
CA ILE A 374 -18.55 -31.15 26.08
C ILE A 374 -19.71 -30.99 25.08
N LEU A 375 -20.28 -29.79 24.96
CA LEU A 375 -21.36 -29.50 24.01
C LEU A 375 -20.83 -29.16 22.62
N ARG A 376 -19.57 -28.72 22.56
CA ARG A 376 -18.96 -28.11 21.38
C ARG A 376 -18.21 -29.13 20.51
N ASN A 377 -17.49 -30.06 21.14
CA ASN A 377 -16.65 -31.05 20.47
C ASN A 377 -17.44 -32.07 19.61
N PRO A 378 -18.61 -32.60 20.04
CA PRO A 378 -19.40 -33.53 19.22
C PRO A 378 -19.96 -32.88 17.94
N LEU A 379 -20.34 -31.59 18.04
CA LEU A 379 -20.81 -30.81 16.91
C LEU A 379 -19.72 -30.63 15.86
N PHE A 380 -18.49 -30.33 16.29
CA PHE A 380 -17.33 -30.24 15.41
C PHE A 380 -17.05 -31.56 14.68
N GLN A 381 -16.95 -32.67 15.41
CA GLN A 381 -16.68 -33.99 14.82
C GLN A 381 -17.75 -34.40 13.79
N THR A 382 -19.00 -34.04 14.03
CA THR A 382 -20.10 -34.33 13.10
C THR A 382 -19.96 -33.53 11.80
N ILE A 383 -19.65 -32.24 11.90
CA ILE A 383 -19.55 -31.33 10.73
C ILE A 383 -18.29 -31.63 9.91
N ASP A 384 -17.17 -31.92 10.56
CA ASP A 384 -15.90 -32.22 9.89
C ASP A 384 -16.00 -33.51 9.05
N ASN A 385 -16.65 -34.54 9.58
CA ASN A 385 -16.85 -35.82 8.89
C ASN A 385 -17.86 -35.76 7.73
N LEU A 386 -18.79 -34.80 7.73
CA LEU A 386 -19.88 -34.71 6.75
C LEU A 386 -19.56 -33.79 5.56
N ILE A 387 -18.63 -32.84 5.71
CA ILE A 387 -18.34 -31.83 4.69
C ILE A 387 -16.94 -32.10 4.09
N PRO A 388 -16.84 -32.50 2.80
CA PRO A 388 -15.57 -32.84 2.17
C PRO A 388 -14.67 -31.61 1.91
N ASP A 389 -13.36 -31.81 2.05
CA ASP A 389 -12.32 -30.83 1.74
C ASP A 389 -12.23 -30.63 0.21
N SER A 390 -12.88 -29.60 -0.32
CA SER A 390 -12.81 -29.28 -1.75
C SER A 390 -12.55 -27.79 -1.96
N PHE A 391 -11.66 -27.47 -2.90
CA PHE A 391 -11.27 -26.10 -3.24
C PHE A 391 -12.47 -25.29 -3.80
N GLY A 392 -12.69 -24.07 -3.29
CA GLY A 392 -13.67 -23.09 -3.80
C GLY A 392 -14.48 -22.36 -2.72
N GLN A 393 -14.55 -21.01 -2.78
CA GLN A 393 -15.06 -20.09 -1.73
C GLN A 393 -16.59 -19.99 -1.58
N LYS A 394 -17.39 -20.60 -2.46
CA LYS A 394 -18.81 -20.24 -2.62
C LYS A 394 -19.84 -21.08 -1.83
N ASP A 395 -19.42 -22.13 -1.14
CA ASP A 395 -20.38 -22.96 -0.40
C ASP A 395 -20.50 -22.49 1.06
N ARG A 396 -21.71 -22.09 1.48
CA ARG A 396 -22.01 -21.69 2.86
C ARG A 396 -21.60 -22.76 3.87
N LEU A 397 -21.70 -24.03 3.49
CA LEU A 397 -21.28 -25.16 4.32
C LEU A 397 -19.75 -25.16 4.56
N LYS A 398 -18.96 -24.77 3.56
CA LYS A 398 -17.50 -24.65 3.70
C LYS A 398 -17.10 -23.49 4.62
N ARG A 399 -17.79 -22.35 4.51
CA ARG A 399 -17.57 -21.21 5.43
C ARG A 399 -17.85 -21.62 6.88
N ILE A 400 -18.91 -22.40 7.11
CA ILE A 400 -19.23 -22.96 8.43
C ILE A 400 -18.15 -23.94 8.88
N LYS A 401 -17.73 -24.89 8.04
CA LYS A 401 -16.63 -25.84 8.37
C LYS A 401 -15.36 -25.08 8.79
N ARG A 402 -14.89 -24.16 7.94
CA ARG A 402 -13.69 -23.33 8.21
C ARG A 402 -13.83 -22.49 9.48
N PHE A 403 -15.02 -21.96 9.76
CA PHE A 403 -15.28 -21.25 11.00
C PHE A 403 -15.11 -22.17 12.21
N ILE A 404 -15.75 -23.35 12.20
CA ILE A 404 -15.75 -24.25 13.36
C ILE A 404 -14.36 -24.84 13.61
N GLU A 405 -13.63 -25.23 12.55
CA GLU A 405 -12.23 -25.67 12.66
C GLU A 405 -11.36 -24.62 13.35
N GLY A 406 -11.43 -23.37 12.89
CA GLY A 406 -10.63 -22.28 13.47
C GLY A 406 -11.10 -21.85 14.85
N ALA A 407 -12.40 -21.92 15.16
CA ALA A 407 -12.98 -21.39 16.38
C ALA A 407 -12.49 -22.07 17.68
N HIS A 408 -11.90 -23.26 17.58
CA HIS A 408 -11.29 -23.97 18.72
C HIS A 408 -9.85 -23.53 19.02
N LEU A 409 -9.19 -22.85 18.07
CA LEU A 409 -7.79 -22.48 18.20
C LEU A 409 -7.61 -21.20 19.04
N PRO A 410 -6.42 -21.00 19.64
CA PRO A 410 -6.02 -19.71 20.20
C PRO A 410 -6.15 -18.57 19.19
N LEU A 411 -6.40 -17.35 19.65
CA LEU A 411 -6.72 -16.19 18.80
C LEU A 411 -5.76 -16.00 17.62
N SER A 412 -4.44 -16.03 17.84
CA SER A 412 -3.47 -15.82 16.77
C SER A 412 -3.51 -16.91 15.70
N LYS A 413 -3.64 -18.19 16.10
CA LYS A 413 -3.74 -19.34 15.18
C LYS A 413 -5.05 -19.32 14.41
N ARG A 414 -6.15 -19.07 15.10
CA ARG A 414 -7.49 -18.91 14.51
C ARG A 414 -7.50 -17.79 13.46
N TYR A 415 -6.94 -16.63 13.80
CA TYR A 415 -6.90 -15.50 12.88
C TYR A 415 -6.05 -15.82 11.65
N LEU A 416 -4.85 -16.38 11.86
CA LEU A 416 -3.97 -16.84 10.78
C LEU A 416 -4.67 -17.84 9.84
N GLN A 417 -5.44 -18.80 10.38
CA GLN A 417 -6.16 -19.78 9.56
C GLN A 417 -7.24 -19.14 8.68
N TRP A 418 -7.86 -18.04 9.11
CA TRP A 418 -8.92 -17.38 8.35
C TRP A 418 -8.41 -16.37 7.32
N ILE A 419 -7.26 -15.75 7.56
CA ILE A 419 -6.61 -14.88 6.57
C ILE A 419 -5.67 -15.65 5.64
N GLY A 420 -5.20 -16.82 6.06
CA GLY A 420 -4.21 -17.59 5.33
C GLY A 420 -4.75 -18.20 4.03
N MET A 421 -3.88 -18.29 3.04
CA MET A 421 -4.15 -18.88 1.72
C MET A 421 -4.20 -20.41 1.78
N PHE A 422 -3.15 -21.02 2.32
CA PHE A 422 -3.06 -22.46 2.58
C PHE A 422 -3.03 -22.75 4.08
N THR A 423 -3.65 -23.85 4.50
CA THR A 423 -3.53 -24.35 5.88
C THR A 423 -2.11 -24.85 6.16
N GLU A 424 -1.72 -24.92 7.43
CA GLU A 424 -0.40 -25.43 7.85
C GLU A 424 -0.14 -26.83 7.27
N LYS A 425 -1.11 -27.75 7.42
CA LYS A 425 -1.05 -29.09 6.85
C LYS A 425 -0.79 -29.10 5.34
N VAL A 426 -1.52 -28.28 4.57
CA VAL A 426 -1.35 -28.23 3.10
C VAL A 426 0.02 -27.68 2.73
N ARG A 427 0.56 -26.71 3.49
CA ARG A 427 1.92 -26.21 3.26
C ARG A 427 2.97 -27.27 3.59
N ASP A 428 2.81 -27.99 4.70
CA ASP A 428 3.73 -29.06 5.08
C ASP A 428 3.77 -30.18 4.02
N ASP A 429 2.62 -30.53 3.45
CA ASP A 429 2.51 -31.50 2.34
C ASP A 429 3.17 -31.00 1.03
N MET A 430 3.35 -29.68 0.87
CA MET A 430 4.03 -29.06 -0.28
C MET A 430 5.54 -28.93 -0.08
N TYR A 431 6.04 -29.00 1.16
CA TYR A 431 7.43 -28.72 1.48
C TYR A 431 8.30 -29.98 1.45
N THR A 432 9.51 -29.85 0.90
CA THR A 432 10.53 -30.88 1.01
C THR A 432 11.29 -30.74 2.34
N ASP A 433 11.90 -31.83 2.83
CA ASP A 433 12.79 -31.79 4.00
C ASP A 433 14.00 -30.86 3.79
N GLU A 434 14.40 -30.62 2.54
CA GLU A 434 15.41 -29.63 2.19
C GLU A 434 14.92 -28.22 2.41
N PHE A 435 13.74 -27.87 1.87
CA PHE A 435 13.15 -26.54 2.06
C PHE A 435 12.90 -26.24 3.55
N LEU A 436 12.37 -27.21 4.30
CA LEU A 436 12.13 -27.07 5.74
C LEU A 436 13.40 -26.73 6.54
N ARG A 437 14.56 -27.22 6.11
CA ARG A 437 15.86 -26.90 6.73
C ARG A 437 16.33 -25.47 6.45
N GLU A 438 15.83 -24.83 5.39
CA GLU A 438 16.15 -23.45 5.02
C GLU A 438 15.24 -22.41 5.69
N VAL A 439 14.12 -22.85 6.28
CA VAL A 439 13.11 -21.98 6.91
C VAL A 439 12.95 -22.16 8.44
N PRO A 440 13.99 -22.46 9.22
CA PRO A 440 13.83 -22.85 10.63
C PRO A 440 13.22 -21.75 11.52
N ASP A 441 13.35 -20.48 11.12
CA ASP A 441 12.89 -19.31 11.87
C ASP A 441 11.76 -18.51 11.19
N SER A 442 11.14 -19.03 10.13
CA SER A 442 9.96 -18.35 9.54
C SER A 442 8.69 -18.97 10.10
N ASP A 443 8.27 -18.52 11.28
CA ASP A 443 6.95 -18.82 11.79
C ASP A 443 5.99 -17.67 11.40
N PRO A 444 5.06 -17.86 10.44
CA PRO A 444 4.05 -16.86 10.10
C PRO A 444 3.18 -16.46 11.29
N LEU A 445 2.97 -17.37 12.24
CA LEU A 445 2.21 -17.08 13.45
C LEU A 445 2.91 -16.06 14.34
N SER A 446 4.25 -15.96 14.29
CA SER A 446 5.01 -14.99 15.06
C SER A 446 4.67 -13.55 14.67
N ILE A 447 4.42 -13.29 13.38
CA ILE A 447 4.00 -11.98 12.86
C ILE A 447 2.66 -11.59 13.49
N ILE A 448 1.66 -12.47 13.37
CA ILE A 448 0.32 -12.27 13.95
C ILE A 448 0.38 -12.13 15.48
N SER A 449 1.09 -13.02 16.14
CA SER A 449 1.14 -13.09 17.60
C SER A 449 1.83 -11.86 18.20
N LYS A 450 2.90 -11.35 17.56
CA LYS A 450 3.62 -10.17 18.03
C LYS A 450 2.70 -8.96 18.14
N THR A 451 1.94 -8.67 17.08
CA THR A 451 1.05 -7.50 17.04
C THR A 451 -0.17 -7.67 17.92
N LEU A 452 -0.79 -8.86 17.94
CA LEU A 452 -1.89 -9.15 18.85
C LEU A 452 -1.48 -9.06 20.33
N ASN A 453 -0.26 -9.45 20.68
CA ASN A 453 0.24 -9.39 22.06
C ASN A 453 0.62 -7.95 22.47
N SER A 454 1.24 -7.18 21.57
CA SER A 454 1.58 -5.77 21.86
C SER A 454 0.35 -4.87 22.01
N SER A 455 -0.83 -5.35 21.59
CA SER A 455 -2.10 -4.63 21.62
C SER A 455 -3.08 -5.15 22.70
N ASN A 456 -2.62 -5.97 23.66
CA ASN A 456 -3.49 -6.60 24.67
C ASN A 456 -4.39 -5.63 25.48
N GLY A 457 -4.02 -4.36 25.61
CA GLY A 457 -4.82 -3.34 26.30
C GLY A 457 -5.97 -2.74 25.47
N LEU A 458 -6.12 -3.14 24.21
CA LEU A 458 -7.16 -2.64 23.30
C LEU A 458 -8.34 -3.61 23.18
N SER A 459 -9.45 -3.11 22.64
CA SER A 459 -10.58 -3.96 22.29
C SER A 459 -10.17 -5.04 21.29
N LEU A 460 -10.86 -6.18 21.28
CA LEU A 460 -10.52 -7.27 20.34
C LEU A 460 -10.54 -6.79 18.89
N LEU A 461 -11.51 -5.97 18.50
CA LEU A 461 -11.58 -5.42 17.15
C LEU A 461 -10.36 -4.55 16.82
N ASP A 462 -9.98 -3.62 17.70
CA ASP A 462 -8.80 -2.76 17.48
C ASP A 462 -7.50 -3.58 17.34
N ARG A 463 -7.37 -4.69 18.08
CA ARG A 463 -6.24 -5.60 17.97
C ARG A 463 -6.17 -6.27 16.59
N LEU A 464 -7.31 -6.67 16.04
CA LEU A 464 -7.41 -7.26 14.71
C LEU A 464 -7.10 -6.22 13.63
N LEU A 465 -7.66 -5.01 13.74
CA LEU A 465 -7.40 -3.93 12.80
C LEU A 465 -5.91 -3.55 12.78
N LEU A 466 -5.25 -3.45 13.94
CA LEU A 466 -3.80 -3.26 14.01
C LEU A 466 -3.01 -4.42 13.37
N THR A 467 -3.48 -5.65 13.55
CA THR A 467 -2.85 -6.84 12.97
C THR A 467 -2.90 -6.79 11.45
N ASP A 468 -3.95 -6.22 10.86
CA ASP A 468 -4.04 -6.08 9.41
C ASP A 468 -3.18 -4.96 8.82
N THR A 469 -2.55 -4.12 9.66
CA THR A 469 -1.60 -3.07 9.21
C THR A 469 -0.14 -3.54 9.11
N MET A 470 0.12 -4.83 9.35
CA MET A 470 1.48 -5.39 9.42
C MET A 470 2.21 -5.49 8.08
#